data_AF-A0A359CGI8-F1
#
_entry.id   AF-A0A359CGI8-F1
#
_cell.length_a   1.000
_cell.length_b   1.000
_cell.length_c   1.000
_cell.angle_alpha   90.00
_cell.angle_beta   90.00
_cell.angle_gamma   90.00
#
_symmetry.space_group_name_H-M   'P 1'
#
loop_
_entity.id
_entity.type
_entity.pdbx_description
1 polymer ?
#
loop_
_entity_poly.entity_id
_entity_poly.type
_entity_poly.pdbx_seq_one_letter_code
_entity_poly.pdbx_strand_id
1 'polypeptide(L)' 'IDNDIKTEVIYLRRKFGNKLPDSIIAATSICMDIPLITADHDFKKIEKLQLIFYEKIK' A
#
# COMPACT_ATOMS: atom_id res chain seq x y z
N ILE A 1 6.98 15.36 -1.67
CA ILE A 1 5.86 14.41 -1.57
C ILE A 1 4.60 15.15 -1.95
N ASP A 2 3.91 14.66 -2.97
CA ASP A 2 2.62 15.17 -3.45
C ASP A 2 1.59 15.23 -2.30
N ASN A 3 0.70 16.23 -2.30
CA ASN A 3 -0.31 16.38 -1.26
C ASN A 3 -1.36 15.27 -1.29
N ASP A 4 -1.62 14.69 -2.46
CA ASP A 4 -2.55 13.56 -2.60
C ASP A 4 -1.96 12.31 -1.94
N ILE A 5 -0.67 12.04 -2.19
CA ILE A 5 0.07 10.95 -1.54
C ILE A 5 0.07 11.15 -0.01
N LYS A 6 0.33 12.36 0.49
CA LYS A 6 0.30 12.62 1.95
C LYS A 6 -1.07 12.33 2.56
N THR A 7 -2.14 12.79 1.90
CA THR A 7 -3.52 12.58 2.37
C THR A 7 -3.85 11.09 2.41
N GLU A 8 -3.44 10.36 1.37
CA GLU A 8 -3.61 8.92 1.27
C GLU A 8 -2.81 8.17 2.35
N VAL A 9 -1.55 8.56 2.61
CA VAL A 9 -0.73 8.01 3.70
C VAL A 9 -1.44 8.15 5.05
N ILE A 10 -2.00 9.33 5.34
CA ILE A 10 -2.71 9.57 6.61
C ILE A 10 -3.95 8.68 6.71
N TYR A 11 -4.71 8.54 5.62
CA TYR A 11 -5.88 7.65 5.56
C TYR A 11 -5.49 6.20 5.84
N LEU A 12 -4.49 5.67 5.14
CA LEU A 12 -4.05 4.28 5.30
C LEU A 12 -3.54 3.99 6.72
N ARG A 13 -2.77 4.90 7.31
CA ARG A 13 -2.30 4.78 8.71
C ARG A 13 -3.46 4.71 9.68
N ARG A 14 -4.49 5.55 9.51
CA ARG A 14 -5.64 5.61 10.42
C ARG A 14 -6.58 4.42 10.25
N LYS A 15 -6.82 3.96 9.03
CA LYS A 15 -7.77 2.88 8.74
C LYS A 15 -7.21 1.49 9.01
N PHE A 16 -5.96 1.23 8.63
CA PHE A 16 -5.39 -0.12 8.64
C PHE A 16 -4.30 -0.33 9.69
N GLY A 17 -3.87 0.74 10.38
CA GLY A 17 -2.83 0.68 11.41
C GLY A 17 -1.43 0.39 10.87
N ASN A 18 -1.20 0.57 9.57
CA ASN A 18 0.07 0.26 8.93
C ASN A 18 1.21 1.15 9.46
N LYS A 19 2.44 0.61 9.44
CA LYS A 19 3.63 1.41 9.74
C LYS A 19 3.76 2.54 8.72
N LEU A 20 4.49 3.59 9.10
CA LEU A 20 4.62 4.77 8.24
C LEU A 20 5.24 4.40 6.88
N PRO A 21 6.32 3.59 6.82
CA PRO A 21 6.88 3.16 5.53
C PRO A 21 5.87 2.42 4.65
N ASP A 22 5.16 1.42 5.20
CA ASP A 22 4.20 0.62 4.43
C ASP A 22 3.04 1.48 3.89
N SER A 23 2.61 2.45 4.69
CA SER A 23 1.57 3.40 4.28
C SER A 23 2.04 4.31 3.15
N ILE A 24 3.31 4.74 3.16
CA ILE A 24 3.92 5.52 2.07
C ILE A 24 4.00 4.70 0.79
N ILE A 25 4.41 3.44 0.87
CA ILE A 25 4.51 2.54 -0.28
C ILE A 25 3.12 2.32 -0.91
N ALA A 26 2.14 1.92 -0.10
CA ALA A 26 0.77 1.67 -0.58
C ALA A 26 0.12 2.94 -1.15
N ALA A 27 0.24 4.08 -0.46
CA ALA A 27 -0.31 5.35 -0.94
C ALA A 27 0.28 5.77 -2.28
N THR A 28 1.60 5.61 -2.46
CA THR A 28 2.27 5.96 -3.71
C THR A 28 1.75 5.10 -4.87
N SER A 29 1.64 3.78 -4.67
CA SER A 29 1.10 2.84 -5.67
C SER A 29 -0.36 3.18 -6.05
N ILE A 30 -1.19 3.52 -5.06
CA ILE A 30 -2.59 3.93 -5.28
C ILE A 30 -2.68 5.25 -6.05
N CYS A 31 -1.94 6.29 -5.64
CA CYS A 31 -1.99 7.60 -6.29
C CYS A 31 -1.43 7.59 -7.72
N MET A 32 -0.46 6.71 -7.99
CA MET A 32 0.13 6.55 -9.32
C MET A 32 -0.62 5.56 -10.20
N ASP A 33 -1.66 4.89 -9.68
CA ASP A 33 -2.40 3.81 -10.34
C ASP A 33 -1.48 2.72 -10.92
N ILE A 34 -0.51 2.28 -10.11
CA ILE A 34 0.44 1.22 -10.46
C ILE A 34 0.31 0.04 -9.51
N PRO A 35 0.55 -1.20 -9.97
CA PRO A 35 0.51 -2.36 -9.09
C PRO A 35 1.68 -2.37 -8.11
N LEU A 36 1.42 -2.80 -6.86
CA LEU A 36 2.46 -3.13 -5.89
C LEU A 36 2.75 -4.63 -5.92
N ILE A 37 4.00 -5.00 -6.20
CA ILE A 37 4.48 -6.38 -6.10
C ILE A 37 5.15 -6.58 -4.74
N THR A 38 4.68 -7.53 -3.94
CA THR A 38 5.29 -7.85 -2.64
C THR A 38 4.93 -9.25 -2.15
N ALA A 39 5.76 -9.83 -1.27
CA ALA A 39 5.46 -11.06 -0.53
C ALA A 39 4.87 -10.80 0.87
N ASP A 40 4.71 -9.52 1.23
CA ASP A 40 4.21 -9.10 2.54
C ASP A 40 2.68 -9.19 2.60
N HIS A 41 2.18 -9.96 3.56
CA HIS A 41 0.76 -10.22 3.76
C HIS A 41 0.01 -9.01 4.32
N ASP A 42 0.70 -8.07 4.96
CA ASP A 42 0.06 -6.89 5.57
C ASP A 42 -0.56 -5.94 4.53
N PHE A 43 -0.20 -6.08 3.24
CA PHE A 43 -0.81 -5.32 2.15
C PHE A 43 -2.13 -5.92 1.65
N LYS A 44 -2.42 -7.21 1.93
CA LYS A 44 -3.66 -7.89 1.49
C LYS A 44 -4.94 -7.27 2.07
N LYS A 45 -4.85 -6.59 3.22
CA LYS A 45 -6.01 -5.92 3.86
C LYS A 45 -6.40 -4.59 3.22
N ILE A 46 -5.58 -4.05 2.30
CA ILE A 46 -5.84 -2.75 1.67
C ILE A 46 -6.61 -2.99 0.37
N GLU A 47 -7.94 -3.00 0.45
CA GLU A 47 -8.83 -3.38 -0.67
C GLU A 47 -8.63 -2.57 -1.96
N LYS A 48 -8.27 -1.28 -1.87
CA LYS A 48 -8.06 -0.42 -3.03
C LYS A 48 -6.65 -0.48 -3.65
N LEU A 49 -5.75 -1.29 -3.07
CA LEU A 49 -4.40 -1.45 -3.57
C LEU A 49 -4.39 -2.54 -4.65
N GLN A 50 -3.94 -2.19 -5.86
CA GLN A 50 -3.67 -3.18 -6.89
C GLN A 50 -2.44 -4.02 -6.49
N LEU A 51 -2.69 -5.18 -5.88
CA LEU A 51 -1.65 -6.00 -5.28
C LEU A 51 -1.32 -7.22 -6.16
N ILE A 52 -0.05 -7.36 -6.53
CA ILE A 52 0.51 -8.59 -7.08
C ILE A 52 1.25 -9.28 -5.94
N PHE A 53 0.61 -10.29 -5.35
CA PHE A 53 1.20 -11.02 -4.24
C PHE A 53 2.17 -12.08 -4.74
N TYR A 54 3.44 -11.98 -4.36
CA TYR A 54 4.46 -12.96 -4.68
C TYR A 54 4.45 -14.10 -3.65
N GLU A 55 4.15 -15.31 -4.13
CA GLU A 55 4.24 -16.54 -3.35
C GLU A 55 5.24 -17.50 -4.01
N LYS A 56 6.25 -17.93 -3.26
CA LYS A 56 7.21 -18.90 -3.76
C LYS A 56 6.56 -20.27 -3.87
N ILE A 57 6.40 -20.77 -5.09
CA ILE A 57 5.99 -22.15 -5.35
C ILE A 57 7.12 -23.08 -4.86
N LYS A 58 6.77 -24.05 -4.01
CA LYS A 58 7.69 -25.08 -3.50
C LYS A 58 7.95 -26.17 -4.54
#